data_AF-A0A136MU40-F1
#
_entry.id   AF-A0A136MU40-F1
#
_cell.length_a   1.000
_cell.length_b   1.000
_cell.length_c   1.000
_cell.angle_alpha   90.00
_cell.angle_beta   90.00
_cell.angle_gamma   90.00
#
_symmetry.space_group_name_H-M   'P 1'
#
loop_
_entity.id
_entity.type
_entity.pdbx_description
1 polymer ?
#
loop_
_entity_poly.entity_id
_entity_poly.type
_entity_poly.pdbx_seq_one_letter_code
_entity_poly.pdbx_strand_id
1 'polypeptide(L)'
;MLESWGNREIWVEAIRPEKIASATGSGDSSIAGFLTGLLRGYSIEKTLRLSILIGWQNLQELDAVSGIKSWDQTEPMLEIDRPTLDARLKDAAWAYDPQVKVWRSPRDRK
;
A
#
# COMPACT_ATOMS: atom_id res chain seq x y z
N MET A 1 -13.21 15.16 -3.19
CA MET A 1 -12.71 13.82 -3.59
C MET A 1 -11.86 13.92 -4.86
N LEU A 2 -12.33 14.50 -5.97
CA LEU A 2 -11.51 14.65 -7.19
C LEU A 2 -10.24 15.51 -7.01
N GLU A 3 -10.30 16.59 -6.23
CA GLU A 3 -9.15 17.49 -6.05
C GLU A 3 -7.95 16.84 -5.34
N SER A 4 -8.17 15.92 -4.40
CA SER A 4 -7.07 15.28 -3.66
C SER A 4 -6.45 14.07 -4.37
N TRP A 5 -7.05 13.63 -5.48
CA TRP A 5 -6.68 12.43 -6.23
C TRP A 5 -6.17 12.75 -7.66
N GLY A 6 -6.57 13.88 -8.24
CA GLY A 6 -6.12 14.30 -9.57
C GLY A 6 -4.66 14.79 -9.58
N ASN A 7 -3.96 14.54 -10.69
CA ASN A 7 -2.57 14.99 -10.91
C ASN A 7 -1.58 14.59 -9.80
N ARG A 8 -1.84 13.47 -9.13
CA ARG A 8 -0.95 12.89 -8.11
C ARG A 8 -0.02 11.87 -8.74
N GLU A 9 1.23 11.87 -8.29
CA GLU A 9 2.19 10.82 -8.64
C GLU A 9 2.97 10.45 -7.38
N ILE A 10 2.51 9.38 -6.75
CA ILE A 10 3.04 8.88 -5.49
C ILE A 10 3.32 7.39 -5.56
N TRP A 11 4.25 6.94 -4.72
CA TRP A 11 4.70 5.55 -4.66
C TRP A 11 4.81 5.12 -3.21
N VAL A 12 4.43 3.87 -2.93
CA VAL A 12 4.61 3.26 -1.62
C VAL A 12 5.47 2.02 -1.79
N GLU A 13 6.41 1.81 -0.88
CA GLU A 13 7.28 0.64 -0.94
C GLU A 13 6.50 -0.62 -0.58
N ALA A 14 6.78 -1.72 -1.28
CA ALA A 14 6.20 -3.01 -0.95
C ALA A 14 6.71 -3.47 0.43
N ILE A 15 5.83 -4.01 1.27
CA ILE A 15 6.22 -4.61 2.55
C ILE A 15 7.03 -5.87 2.26
N ARG A 16 8.20 -6.02 2.89
CA ARG A 16 9.05 -7.20 2.74
C ARG A 16 8.42 -8.37 3.51
N PRO A 17 7.99 -9.45 2.83
CA PRO A 17 7.59 -10.66 3.53
C PRO A 17 8.82 -11.41 4.07
N GLU A 18 8.72 -12.01 5.26
CA GLU A 18 9.74 -12.93 5.76
C GLU A 18 9.76 -14.24 4.96
N LYS A 19 8.58 -14.71 4.57
CA LYS A 19 8.35 -15.86 3.69
C LYS A 19 7.13 -15.59 2.82
N ILE A 20 7.12 -16.16 1.61
CA ILE A 20 5.96 -16.15 0.71
C ILE A 20 5.41 -17.58 0.67
N ALA A 21 4.16 -17.77 1.08
CA ALA A 21 3.46 -19.04 0.96
C ALA A 21 2.93 -19.23 -0.48
N SER A 22 2.24 -18.21 -0.99
CA SER A 22 1.75 -18.10 -2.37
C SER A 22 1.73 -16.63 -2.77
N ALA A 23 1.78 -16.34 -4.07
CA ALA A 23 1.55 -15.00 -4.60
C ALA A 23 0.23 -14.90 -5.38
N THR A 24 -0.50 -16.00 -5.50
CA THR A 24 -1.76 -16.08 -6.24
C THR A 24 -2.81 -15.21 -5.55
N GLY A 25 -3.31 -14.20 -6.26
CA GLY A 25 -4.30 -13.26 -5.75
C GLY A 25 -3.72 -12.05 -4.99
N SER A 26 -2.39 -11.92 -4.86
CA SER A 26 -1.77 -10.76 -4.18
C SER A 26 -2.04 -9.43 -4.90
N GLY A 27 -2.07 -9.46 -6.24
CA GLY A 27 -2.45 -8.32 -7.07
C GLY A 27 -3.93 -7.93 -6.90
N ASP A 28 -4.83 -8.91 -6.98
CA ASP A 28 -6.28 -8.71 -6.77
C ASP A 28 -6.57 -8.18 -5.36
N SER A 29 -5.87 -8.73 -4.36
CA SER A 29 -5.91 -8.29 -2.96
C SER A 29 -5.44 -6.84 -2.80
N SER A 30 -4.40 -6.45 -3.55
CA SER A 30 -3.93 -5.06 -3.57
C SER A 30 -4.98 -4.12 -4.16
N ILE A 31 -5.56 -4.48 -5.30
CA ILE A 31 -6.66 -3.71 -5.94
C ILE A 31 -7.86 -3.60 -4.99
N ALA A 32 -8.25 -4.70 -4.33
CA ALA A 32 -9.32 -4.71 -3.36
C ALA A 32 -9.03 -3.74 -2.21
N GLY A 33 -7.80 -3.72 -1.67
CA GLY A 33 -7.37 -2.76 -0.66
C GLY A 33 -7.40 -1.31 -1.14
N PHE A 34 -6.95 -1.05 -2.36
CA PHE A 34 -7.02 0.27 -2.98
C PHE A 34 -8.47 0.78 -3.10
N LEU A 35 -9.35 -0.02 -3.71
CA LEU A 35 -10.76 0.34 -3.87
C LEU A 35 -11.45 0.50 -2.53
N THR A 36 -11.12 -0.34 -1.55
CA THR A 36 -11.64 -0.25 -0.19
C THR A 36 -11.26 1.07 0.48
N GLY A 37 -9.99 1.48 0.40
CA GLY A 37 -9.53 2.76 0.95
C GLY A 37 -10.20 3.95 0.27
N LEU A 38 -10.34 3.89 -1.06
CA LEU A 38 -11.05 4.90 -1.85
C LEU A 38 -12.52 5.03 -1.40
N LEU A 39 -13.25 3.92 -1.31
CA LEU A 39 -14.66 3.90 -0.92
C LEU A 39 -14.89 4.36 0.52
N ARG A 40 -13.91 4.15 1.41
CA ARG A 40 -13.92 4.68 2.79
C ARG A 40 -13.52 6.15 2.90
N GLY A 41 -13.18 6.80 1.79
CA GLY A 41 -12.82 8.22 1.77
C GLY A 41 -11.43 8.52 2.33
N TYR A 42 -10.51 7.55 2.32
CA TYR A 42 -9.13 7.76 2.77
C TYR A 42 -8.35 8.62 1.78
N SER A 43 -7.26 9.23 2.28
CA SER A 43 -6.31 9.91 1.40
C SER A 43 -5.65 8.91 0.44
N ILE A 44 -5.14 9.40 -0.67
CA ILE A 44 -4.43 8.56 -1.65
C ILE A 44 -3.22 7.85 -1.01
N GLU A 45 -2.52 8.51 -0.09
CA GLU A 45 -1.39 7.94 0.64
C GLU A 45 -1.80 6.78 1.55
N LYS A 46 -2.85 6.97 2.37
CA LYS A 46 -3.38 5.90 3.23
C LYS A 46 -3.96 4.76 2.39
N THR A 47 -4.60 5.09 1.26
CA THR A 47 -5.17 4.09 0.35
C THR A 47 -4.10 3.22 -0.31
N LEU A 48 -2.99 3.81 -0.76
CA LEU A 48 -1.87 3.04 -1.30
C LEU A 48 -1.20 2.16 -0.25
N ARG A 49 -1.01 2.67 0.97
CA ARG A 49 -0.48 1.85 2.08
C ARG A 49 -1.40 0.67 2.41
N LEU A 50 -2.72 0.87 2.36
CA LEU A 50 -3.70 -0.21 2.52
C LEU A 50 -3.62 -1.24 1.39
N SER A 51 -3.50 -0.78 0.14
CA SER A 51 -3.30 -1.65 -1.03
C SER A 51 -2.13 -2.62 -0.81
N ILE A 52 -0.95 -2.09 -0.44
CA ILE A 52 0.23 -2.94 -0.20
C ILE A 52 0.05 -3.85 1.01
N LEU A 53 -0.60 -3.37 2.08
CA LEU A 53 -0.85 -4.18 3.28
C LEU A 53 -1.72 -5.41 2.97
N ILE A 54 -2.80 -5.24 2.22
CA ILE A 54 -3.69 -6.36 1.86
C ILE A 54 -3.01 -7.29 0.86
N GLY A 55 -2.25 -6.75 -0.10
CA GLY A 55 -1.38 -7.55 -0.97
C GLY A 55 -0.39 -8.41 -0.17
N TRP A 56 0.23 -7.85 0.87
CA TRP A 56 1.15 -8.56 1.76
C TRP A 56 0.46 -9.61 2.64
N GLN A 57 -0.77 -9.35 3.10
CA GLN A 57 -1.56 -10.33 3.87
C GLN A 57 -1.87 -11.59 3.05
N ASN A 58 -2.17 -11.44 1.76
CA ASN A 58 -2.38 -12.58 0.85
C ASN A 58 -1.15 -13.50 0.79
N LEU A 59 0.06 -12.95 0.86
CA LEU A 59 1.30 -13.74 0.75
C LEU A 59 1.53 -14.73 1.90
N GLN A 60 0.78 -14.60 2.99
CA GLN A 60 0.99 -15.37 4.21
C GLN A 60 0.40 -16.77 4.16
N GLU A 61 -0.58 -17.01 3.28
CA GLU A 61 -1.30 -18.29 3.18
C GLU A 61 -1.24 -18.85 1.74
N LEU A 62 -1.58 -20.13 1.57
CA LEU A 62 -1.49 -20.81 0.26
C LEU A 62 -2.61 -20.41 -0.70
N ASP A 63 -3.80 -20.12 -0.17
CA ASP A 63 -4.96 -19.71 -0.96
C ASP A 63 -5.10 -18.18 -1.01
N ALA A 64 -5.97 -17.71 -1.90
CA ALA A 64 -6.08 -16.29 -2.22
C ALA A 64 -6.76 -15.42 -1.14
N VAL A 65 -7.43 -16.01 -0.14
CA VAL A 65 -8.35 -15.28 0.75
C VAL A 65 -8.10 -15.49 2.24
N SER A 66 -7.61 -16.66 2.67
CA SER A 66 -7.46 -17.01 4.09
C SER A 66 -6.45 -16.12 4.82
N GLY A 67 -5.46 -15.58 4.10
CA GLY A 67 -4.49 -14.64 4.67
C GLY A 67 -5.06 -13.23 4.94
N ILE A 68 -6.17 -12.87 4.28
CA ILE A 68 -6.78 -11.54 4.39
C ILE A 68 -7.53 -11.41 5.72
N LYS A 69 -7.16 -10.43 6.52
CA LYS A 69 -7.76 -10.20 7.84
C LYS A 69 -9.03 -9.35 7.73
N SER A 70 -9.86 -9.42 8.77
CA SER A 70 -11.01 -8.53 8.90
C SER A 70 -10.59 -7.05 8.93
N TRP A 71 -11.54 -6.15 8.70
CA TRP A 71 -11.27 -4.71 8.69
C TRP A 71 -10.68 -4.21 10.02
N ASP A 72 -11.31 -4.60 11.13
CA ASP A 72 -10.92 -4.19 12.49
C ASP A 72 -9.51 -4.67 12.87
N GLN A 73 -9.02 -5.72 12.21
CA GLN A 73 -7.65 -6.20 12.36
C GLN A 73 -6.70 -5.51 11.39
N THR A 74 -7.12 -5.27 10.15
CA THR A 74 -6.28 -4.72 9.07
C THR A 74 -6.00 -3.24 9.24
N GLU A 75 -7.00 -2.42 9.59
CA GLU A 75 -6.79 -0.97 9.67
C GLU A 75 -5.75 -0.57 10.73
N PRO A 76 -5.77 -1.10 11.97
CA PRO A 76 -4.73 -0.79 12.95
C PRO A 76 -3.32 -1.20 12.51
N MET A 77 -3.21 -2.21 11.64
CA MET A 77 -1.92 -2.67 11.14
C MET A 77 -1.22 -1.64 10.24
N LEU A 78 -1.93 -0.64 9.71
CA LEU A 78 -1.31 0.45 8.95
C LEU A 78 -0.29 1.22 9.78
N GLU A 79 -0.49 1.32 11.10
CA GLU A 79 0.39 2.06 12.01
C GLU A 79 1.61 1.25 12.48
N ILE A 80 1.61 -0.07 12.22
CA ILE A 80 2.73 -0.94 12.57
C ILE A 80 3.83 -0.79 11.51
N ASP A 81 5.02 -0.36 11.95
CA ASP A 81 6.20 -0.31 11.08
C ASP A 81 6.66 -1.71 10.71
N ARG A 82 6.93 -1.89 9.41
CA ARG A 82 7.43 -3.14 8.84
C ARG A 82 8.60 -2.85 7.91
N PRO A 83 9.57 -3.78 7.79
CA PRO A 83 10.59 -3.68 6.76
C PRO A 83 9.94 -3.62 5.37
N THR A 84 10.42 -2.72 4.53
CA THR A 84 9.98 -2.57 3.13
C THR A 84 11.07 -3.00 2.16
N LEU A 85 10.68 -3.24 0.91
CA LEU A 85 11.60 -3.42 -0.21
C LEU A 85 12.04 -2.03 -0.70
N ASP A 86 13.35 -1.80 -0.79
CA ASP A 86 13.90 -0.56 -1.33
C ASP A 86 13.38 -0.37 -2.76
N ALA A 87 12.59 0.69 -2.97
CA ALA A 87 12.02 1.01 -4.26
C ALA A 87 13.06 1.56 -5.26
N ARG A 88 14.30 1.85 -4.81
CA ARG A 88 15.41 2.36 -5.62
C ARG A 88 15.05 3.65 -6.38
N LEU A 89 14.24 4.51 -5.75
CA LEU A 89 13.72 5.74 -6.36
C LEU A 89 14.63 6.96 -6.20
N LYS A 90 15.75 6.82 -5.47
CA LYS A 90 16.64 7.93 -5.09
C LYS A 90 17.22 8.67 -6.30
N ASP A 91 17.51 7.95 -7.38
CA ASP A 91 18.12 8.53 -8.58
C ASP A 91 17.11 9.26 -9.49
N ALA A 92 15.81 9.15 -9.21
CA ALA A 92 14.73 9.73 -10.01
C ALA A 92 14.12 11.01 -9.41
N ALA A 93 14.83 11.67 -8.48
CA ALA A 93 14.38 12.88 -7.77
C ALA A 93 13.07 12.70 -6.97
N TRP A 94 12.73 11.47 -6.59
CA TRP A 94 11.62 11.23 -5.68
C TRP A 94 11.99 11.61 -4.26
N ALA A 95 11.06 12.28 -3.57
CA ALA A 95 11.23 12.67 -2.17
C ALA A 95 10.36 11.80 -1.27
N TYR A 96 10.97 11.17 -0.26
CA TYR A 96 10.22 10.41 0.74
C TYR A 96 9.59 11.36 1.77
N ASP A 97 8.28 11.25 1.98
CA ASP A 97 7.55 11.94 3.04
C ASP A 97 7.32 10.95 4.22
N PRO A 98 8.08 11.09 5.32
CA PRO A 98 7.97 10.18 6.46
C PRO A 98 6.66 10.34 7.25
N GLN A 99 5.94 11.46 7.13
CA GLN A 99 4.70 11.67 7.87
C GLN A 99 3.57 10.78 7.35
N VAL A 100 3.50 10.62 6.03
CA VAL A 100 2.49 9.79 5.36
C VAL A 100 3.05 8.45 4.86
N LYS A 101 4.37 8.26 4.95
CA LYS A 101 5.12 7.05 4.58
C LYS A 101 4.98 6.69 3.09
N VAL A 102 5.17 7.68 2.23
CA VAL A 102 5.15 7.50 0.76
C VAL A 102 6.27 8.30 0.11
N TRP A 103 6.66 7.90 -1.08
CA TRP A 103 7.48 8.68 -1.99
C TRP A 103 6.59 9.55 -2.88
N ARG A 104 7.02 10.79 -3.12
CA ARG A 104 6.40 11.71 -4.08
C ARG A 104 7.35 11.97 -5.23
N SER A 105 6.83 11.94 -6.44
CA SER A 105 7.60 12.37 -7.59
C SER A 105 7.70 13.91 -7.63
N PRO A 106 8.63 14.49 -8.41
CA PRO A 106 8.65 15.92 -8.69
C PRO A 106 7.39 16.46 -9.37
N ARG A 107 6.53 15.57 -9.91
CA ARG A 107 5.28 15.92 -10.58
C ARG A 107 4.06 15.81 -9.66
N ASP A 108 4.22 15.33 -8.42
CA ASP A 108 3.12 15.24 -7.46
C ASP A 108 2.59 16.63 -7.11
N ARG A 109 1.32 16.90 -7.45
CA ARG A 109 0.66 18.18 -7.15
C ARG A 109 -0.30 18.01 -5.99
N LYS A 110 -0.06 18.73 -4.88
CA LYS A 110 -0.98 18.81 -3.75
C LYS A 110 -2.14 19.77 -4.03
#